data_AF-A0A2M7P602-F1
#
_entry.id   AF-A0A2M7P602-F1
#
_cell.length_a   1.000
_cell.length_b   1.000
_cell.length_c   1.000
_cell.angle_alpha   90.00
_cell.angle_beta   90.00
_cell.angle_gamma   90.00
#
_symmetry.space_group_name_H-M   'P 1'
#
loop_
_entity.id
_entity.type
_entity.pdbx_description
1 polymer ?
#
loop_
_entity_poly.entity_id
_entity_poly.type
_entity_poly.pdbx_seq_one_letter_code
_entity_poly.pdbx_strand_id
1 'polypeptide(L)'
;MRIGQGFLLGAAWLVLAAMPVGSAYGTTISGKASTVIEWYDTPREDTAVPVYQYLTLNAIDLGGQGYNFRGYGRLGADLANESTMDADSRLYYAYFDKTGFLASKLDCRLGRQ
;
A
#
# COMPACT_ATOMS: atom_id res chain seq x y z
N MET A 1 54.72 10.56 -13.58
CA MET A 1 53.28 10.24 -13.44
C MET A 1 52.53 10.92 -14.58
N ARG A 2 51.71 10.19 -15.33
CA ARG A 2 51.19 10.60 -16.66
C ARG A 2 50.09 11.67 -16.51
N ILE A 3 50.37 12.90 -16.94
CA ILE A 3 49.47 14.07 -16.94
C ILE A 3 48.11 13.77 -17.60
N GLY A 4 48.05 12.81 -18.54
CA GLY A 4 46.81 12.38 -19.21
C GLY A 4 45.79 11.65 -18.34
N GLN A 5 46.17 11.08 -17.20
CA GLN A 5 45.23 10.37 -16.31
C GLN A 5 44.42 11.33 -15.42
N GLY A 6 44.94 12.52 -15.12
CA GLY A 6 44.24 13.53 -14.33
C GLY A 6 43.07 14.17 -15.09
N PHE A 7 43.22 14.35 -16.40
CA PHE A 7 42.16 14.91 -17.26
C PHE A 7 40.96 13.97 -17.40
N LEU A 8 41.20 12.66 -17.51
CA LEU A 8 40.13 11.66 -17.60
C LEU A 8 39.33 11.57 -16.30
N LEU A 9 40.00 11.66 -15.15
CA LEU A 9 39.33 11.69 -13.86
C LEU A 9 38.51 12.98 -13.69
N GLY A 10 39.07 14.15 -14.04
CA GLY A 10 38.34 15.43 -13.97
C GLY A 10 37.11 15.49 -14.87
N ALA A 11 37.20 14.95 -16.09
CA ALA A 11 36.07 14.85 -17.01
C ALA A 11 34.97 13.89 -16.51
N ALA A 12 35.36 12.78 -15.86
CA ALA A 12 34.41 11.85 -15.26
C ALA A 12 33.60 12.48 -14.11
N TRP A 13 34.22 13.35 -13.30
CA TRP A 13 33.53 14.10 -12.24
C TRP A 13 32.52 15.11 -12.79
N LEU A 14 32.87 15.79 -13.90
CA LEU A 14 31.96 16.73 -14.57
C LEU A 14 30.74 16.04 -15.18
N VAL A 15 30.90 14.84 -15.72
CA VAL A 15 29.79 14.03 -16.24
C VAL A 15 28.90 13.51 -15.11
N LEU A 16 29.47 13.11 -13.97
CA LEU A 16 28.68 12.69 -12.81
C LEU A 16 27.87 13.86 -12.21
N ALA A 17 28.44 15.06 -12.17
CA ALA A 17 27.74 16.26 -11.69
C ALA A 17 26.67 16.78 -12.66
N ALA A 18 26.77 16.43 -13.96
CA ALA A 18 25.79 16.77 -14.98
C ALA A 18 24.68 15.72 -15.14
N MET A 19 24.70 14.64 -14.35
CA MET A 19 23.61 13.67 -14.32
C MET A 19 22.34 14.39 -13.83
N PRO A 20 21.22 14.31 -14.56
CA PRO A 20 19.99 14.91 -14.09
C PRO A 20 19.62 14.29 -12.74
N VAL A 21 19.51 15.15 -11.71
CA VAL A 21 18.82 14.81 -10.47
C VAL A 21 17.36 14.61 -10.85
N GLY A 22 17.03 13.38 -11.27
CA GLY A 22 15.66 13.01 -11.57
C GLY A 22 14.80 13.23 -10.32
N SER A 23 13.62 13.81 -10.50
CA SER A 23 12.65 13.94 -9.42
C SER A 23 12.30 12.55 -8.89
N ALA A 24 12.80 12.22 -7.70
CA ALA A 24 12.33 11.07 -6.95
C ALA A 24 10.94 11.41 -6.39
N TYR A 25 9.91 11.22 -7.21
CA TYR A 25 8.53 11.28 -6.75
C TYR A 25 8.29 10.07 -5.85
N GLY A 26 8.51 10.26 -4.55
CA GLY A 26 8.48 9.19 -3.56
C GLY A 26 7.06 8.87 -3.14
N THR A 27 6.40 7.95 -3.84
CA THR A 27 5.18 7.35 -3.31
C THR A 27 5.49 6.67 -1.98
N THR A 28 4.79 7.08 -0.93
CA THR A 28 4.93 6.44 0.38
C THR A 28 3.90 5.34 0.51
N ILE A 29 4.35 4.09 0.52
CA ILE A 29 3.50 2.92 0.76
C ILE A 29 3.63 2.51 2.22
N SER A 30 2.52 2.40 2.93
CA SER A 30 2.47 1.93 4.31
C SER A 30 1.24 1.06 4.54
N GLY A 31 1.22 0.31 5.65
CA GLY A 31 0.11 -0.59 5.91
C GLY A 31 0.30 -1.42 7.16
N LYS A 32 -0.69 -2.28 7.40
CA LYS A 32 -0.68 -3.26 8.49
C LYS A 32 -1.33 -4.54 7.99
N ALA A 33 -0.66 -5.66 8.21
CA ALA A 33 -1.23 -6.98 8.05
C ALA A 33 -1.47 -7.60 9.44
N SER A 34 -2.58 -8.30 9.65
CA SER A 34 -2.86 -9.00 10.91
C SER A 34 -3.63 -10.27 10.64
N THR A 35 -3.14 -11.38 11.17
CA THR A 35 -3.77 -12.68 11.08
C THR A 35 -4.46 -12.98 12.40
N VAL A 36 -5.70 -13.45 12.35
CA VAL A 36 -6.47 -13.90 13.51
C VAL A 36 -6.95 -15.31 13.22
N ILE A 37 -6.77 -16.20 14.19
CA ILE A 37 -7.27 -17.57 14.17
C ILE A 37 -8.11 -17.72 15.43
N GLU A 38 -9.34 -18.19 15.26
CA GLU A 38 -10.25 -18.49 16.37
C GLU A 38 -10.59 -19.98 16.33
N TRP A 39 -10.97 -20.53 17.49
CA TRP A 39 -11.48 -21.88 17.62
C TRP A 39 -12.61 -21.83 18.63
N TYR A 40 -13.80 -22.24 18.22
CA TYR A 40 -14.95 -22.40 19.12
C TYR A 40 -15.94 -23.43 18.55
N ASP A 41 -16.81 -23.93 19.43
CA ASP A 41 -17.96 -24.73 19.02
C ASP A 41 -19.21 -23.84 18.97
N THR A 42 -20.07 -24.09 17.98
CA THR A 42 -21.33 -23.35 17.81
C THR A 42 -22.43 -23.92 18.72
N PRO A 43 -23.56 -23.21 18.92
CA PRO A 43 -24.72 -23.74 19.64
C PRO A 43 -25.36 -24.99 19.01
N ARG A 44 -24.96 -25.36 17.79
CA ARG A 44 -25.41 -26.58 17.09
C ARG A 44 -24.42 -27.73 17.20
N GLU A 45 -23.37 -27.57 18.01
CA GLU A 45 -22.27 -28.53 18.20
C GLU A 45 -21.34 -28.68 16.99
N ASP A 46 -21.45 -27.81 15.97
CA ASP A 46 -20.48 -27.73 14.87
C ASP A 46 -19.19 -27.05 15.36
N THR A 47 -18.01 -27.55 14.97
CA THR A 47 -16.72 -26.90 15.28
C THR A 47 -16.40 -25.85 14.22
N ALA A 48 -16.04 -24.63 14.64
CA ALA A 48 -15.61 -23.55 13.75
C ALA A 48 -14.14 -23.18 13.99
N VAL A 49 -13.37 -23.09 12.91
CA VAL A 49 -11.97 -22.65 12.94
C VAL A 49 -11.75 -21.54 11.91
N PRO A 50 -12.34 -20.35 12.13
CA PRO A 50 -12.20 -19.25 11.19
C PRO A 50 -10.80 -18.63 11.27
N VAL A 51 -10.25 -18.36 10.09
CA VAL A 51 -9.01 -17.63 9.88
C VAL A 51 -9.31 -16.35 9.15
N TYR A 52 -8.85 -15.24 9.71
CA TYR A 52 -8.99 -13.92 9.14
C TYR A 52 -7.62 -13.32 8.83
N GLN A 53 -7.46 -12.79 7.62
CA GLN A 53 -6.33 -11.96 7.25
C GLN A 53 -6.82 -10.52 7.02
N TYR A 54 -6.46 -9.63 7.93
CA TYR A 54 -6.70 -8.20 7.81
C TYR A 54 -5.54 -7.54 7.06
N LEU A 55 -5.87 -6.63 6.16
CA LEU A 55 -4.90 -5.82 5.43
C LEU A 55 -5.36 -4.38 5.35
N THR A 56 -4.56 -3.48 5.92
CA THR A 56 -4.63 -2.03 5.68
C THR A 56 -3.50 -1.66 4.74
N LEU A 57 -3.81 -0.92 3.68
CA LEU A 57 -2.84 -0.41 2.71
C LEU A 57 -3.08 1.09 2.49
N ASN A 58 -2.01 1.87 2.54
CA ASN A 58 -2.00 3.27 2.19
C ASN A 58 -0.91 3.50 1.15
N ALA A 59 -1.22 4.23 0.09
CA ALA A 59 -0.23 4.77 -0.83
C ALA A 59 -0.45 6.28 -0.91
N ILE A 60 0.55 7.05 -0.51
CA ILE A 60 0.48 8.51 -0.44
C ILE A 60 1.38 9.11 -1.51
N ASP A 61 0.90 10.18 -2.13
CA ASP A 61 1.60 10.92 -3.17
C ASP A 61 2.01 10.04 -4.38
N LEU A 62 1.03 9.31 -4.90
CA LEU A 62 1.15 8.51 -6.11
C LEU A 62 1.58 9.42 -7.28
N GLY A 63 2.76 9.14 -7.82
CA GLY A 63 3.34 9.89 -8.93
C GLY A 63 3.69 11.35 -8.60
N GLY A 64 3.78 11.74 -7.33
CA GLY A 64 4.13 13.11 -6.95
C GLY A 64 3.06 14.16 -7.23
N GLN A 65 1.84 13.71 -7.45
CA GLN A 65 0.73 14.56 -7.86
C GLN A 65 -0.31 14.74 -6.75
N GLY A 66 -0.07 14.27 -5.52
CA GLY A 66 -1.08 14.36 -4.45
C GLY A 66 -2.29 13.44 -4.64
N TYR A 67 -2.12 12.35 -5.42
CA TYR A 67 -3.07 11.24 -5.41
C TYR A 67 -2.73 10.30 -4.26
N ASN A 68 -3.73 9.95 -3.46
CA ASN A 68 -3.57 9.02 -2.35
C ASN A 68 -4.58 7.88 -2.52
N PHE A 69 -4.18 6.69 -2.09
CA PHE A 69 -5.02 5.51 -1.98
C PHE A 69 -5.04 5.05 -0.53
N ARG A 70 -6.23 4.66 -0.05
CA ARG A 70 -6.40 4.03 1.26
C ARG A 70 -7.38 2.89 1.13
N GLY A 71 -6.97 1.72 1.60
CA GLY A 71 -7.79 0.51 1.61
C GLY A 71 -7.65 -0.25 2.93
N TYR A 72 -8.77 -0.81 3.39
CA TYR A 72 -8.80 -1.72 4.52
C TYR A 72 -9.87 -2.78 4.32
N GLY A 73 -9.48 -4.02 4.50
CA GLY A 73 -10.37 -5.16 4.40
C GLY A 73 -9.87 -6.34 5.21
N ARG A 74 -10.70 -7.39 5.23
CA ARG A 74 -10.33 -8.72 5.69
C ARG A 74 -10.71 -9.75 4.65
N LEU A 75 -9.87 -10.76 4.51
CA LEU A 75 -10.24 -12.05 3.93
C LEU A 75 -10.55 -13.01 5.08
N GLY A 76 -11.56 -13.84 4.92
CA GLY A 76 -11.94 -14.87 5.89
C GLY A 76 -12.11 -16.22 5.20
N ALA A 77 -11.76 -17.29 5.91
CA ALA A 77 -12.05 -18.68 5.55
C ALA A 77 -12.23 -19.53 6.82
N ASP A 78 -13.19 -20.47 6.82
CA ASP A 78 -13.33 -21.47 7.89
C ASP A 78 -12.54 -22.72 7.51
N LEU A 79 -11.58 -23.11 8.35
CA LEU A 79 -10.73 -24.27 8.11
C LEU A 79 -11.42 -25.59 8.48
N ALA A 80 -12.43 -25.56 9.37
CA ALA A 80 -13.20 -26.75 9.72
C ALA A 80 -14.17 -27.13 8.59
N ASN A 81 -14.64 -26.13 7.81
CA ASN A 81 -15.58 -26.31 6.71
C ASN A 81 -16.92 -26.94 7.16
N GLU A 82 -17.25 -26.76 8.43
CA GLU A 82 -18.52 -27.19 9.03
C GLU A 82 -19.49 -26.01 9.17
N SER A 83 -18.97 -24.77 9.25
CA SER A 83 -19.79 -23.55 9.31
C SER A 83 -19.50 -22.60 8.13
N THR A 84 -20.47 -22.48 7.23
CA THR A 84 -20.39 -21.58 6.06
C THR A 84 -20.61 -20.09 6.39
N MET A 85 -20.99 -19.76 7.62
CA MET A 85 -21.45 -18.41 8.01
C MET A 85 -20.39 -17.60 8.78
N ASP A 86 -19.32 -18.25 9.27
CA ASP A 86 -18.49 -17.68 10.32
C ASP A 86 -17.15 -17.08 9.84
N ALA A 87 -16.90 -17.02 8.53
CA ALA A 87 -15.62 -16.55 8.00
C ALA A 87 -15.73 -15.63 6.76
N ASP A 88 -16.68 -14.70 6.77
CA ASP A 88 -16.89 -13.81 5.63
C ASP A 88 -15.75 -12.78 5.43
N SER A 89 -15.34 -12.67 4.17
CA SER A 89 -14.49 -11.58 3.68
C SER A 89 -15.26 -10.26 3.64
N ARG A 90 -14.58 -9.16 3.97
CA ARG A 90 -15.20 -7.82 4.01
C ARG A 90 -14.24 -6.74 3.57
N LEU A 91 -14.70 -5.88 2.66
CA LEU A 91 -14.04 -4.62 2.34
C LEU A 91 -14.68 -3.50 3.19
N TYR A 92 -13.92 -2.92 4.12
CA TYR A 92 -14.42 -1.85 4.98
C TYR A 92 -14.43 -0.54 4.20
N TYR A 93 -13.26 -0.12 3.71
CA TYR A 93 -13.11 1.04 2.84
C TYR A 93 -12.06 0.78 1.76
N ALA A 94 -12.22 1.45 0.62
CA ALA A 94 -11.24 1.51 -0.44
C ALA A 94 -11.56 2.73 -1.30
N TYR A 95 -10.69 3.73 -1.25
CA TYR A 95 -10.90 4.96 -1.98
C TYR A 95 -9.59 5.59 -2.44
N PHE A 96 -9.71 6.40 -3.48
CA PHE A 96 -8.71 7.36 -3.89
C PHE A 96 -9.11 8.75 -3.45
N ASP A 97 -8.16 9.52 -2.95
CA ASP A 97 -8.31 10.95 -2.74
C ASP A 97 -7.27 11.74 -3.53
N LYS A 98 -7.69 12.89 -4.05
CA LYS A 98 -6.86 13.82 -4.80
C LYS A 98 -6.98 15.18 -4.15
N THR A 99 -5.87 15.69 -3.65
CA THR A 99 -5.80 17.06 -3.13
C THR A 99 -5.70 18.06 -4.28
N GLY A 100 -6.35 19.22 -4.16
CA GLY A 100 -6.29 20.28 -5.16
C GLY A 100 -6.86 19.90 -6.53
N PHE A 101 -7.92 19.09 -6.56
CA PHE A 101 -8.67 18.71 -7.75
C PHE A 101 -9.32 19.94 -8.40
N LEU A 102 -8.89 20.31 -9.62
CA LEU A 102 -9.34 21.48 -10.41
C LEU A 102 -9.05 22.86 -9.81
N ALA A 103 -9.08 23.00 -8.49
CA ALA A 103 -8.72 24.21 -7.75
C ALA A 103 -7.97 23.82 -6.49
N SER A 104 -7.03 24.66 -6.04
CA SER A 104 -6.18 24.39 -4.87
C SER A 104 -6.94 24.21 -3.54
N LYS A 105 -8.25 24.51 -3.50
CA LYS A 105 -9.11 24.37 -2.33
C LYS A 105 -10.21 23.31 -2.50
N LEU A 106 -10.20 22.56 -3.59
CA LEU A 106 -11.21 21.54 -3.87
C LEU A 106 -10.53 20.18 -3.88
N ASP A 107 -10.88 19.34 -2.91
CA ASP A 107 -10.40 17.96 -2.86
C ASP A 107 -11.47 17.03 -3.42
N CYS A 108 -11.04 15.95 -4.06
CA CYS A 108 -11.94 14.93 -4.60
C CYS A 108 -11.63 13.58 -3.99
N ARG A 109 -12.67 12.85 -3.56
CA ARG A 109 -12.56 11.47 -3.08
C ARG A 109 -13.54 10.58 -3.84
N LEU A 110 -13.06 9.42 -4.28
CA LEU A 110 -13.85 8.43 -5.00
C LEU A 110 -13.59 7.03 -4.45
N GLY A 111 -14.66 6.32 -4.08
CA GLY A 111 -14.59 4.92 -3.67
C GLY A 111 -15.59 4.57 -2.58
N ARG A 112 -15.37 3.41 -1.96
CA ARG A 112 -16.11 2.95 -0.77
C ARG A 112 -15.51 3.62 0.46
N GLN A 113 -16.33 4.36 1.18
CA GLN A 113 -15.96 5.14 2.36
C GLN A 113 -16.92 4.87 3.52
#